data_AF-S3J7Z7-F1
#
_entry.id   AF-S3J7Z7-F1
#
_cell.length_a   1.000
_cell.length_b   1.000
_cell.length_c   1.000
_cell.angle_alpha   90.00
_cell.angle_beta   90.00
_cell.angle_gamma   90.00
#
_symmetry.space_group_name_H-M   'P 1'
#
loop_
_entity.id
_entity.type
_entity.pdbx_description
1 polymer ?
#
loop_
_entity_poly.entity_id
_entity_poly.type
_entity_poly.pdbx_seq_one_letter_code
_entity_poly.pdbx_strand_id
1 'polypeptide(L)' 'MPATPLLAEYPADIVDGSEHLVALAERYALYAAHLRSAIDSTGNQGDADTADLYTEISRDIDKRLWFLEAHLIKSEDVIG' A
#
# COMPACT_ATOMS: atom_id res chain seq x y z
N MET A 1 -10.79 -9.24 -23.02
CA MET A 1 -10.93 -8.04 -22.18
C MET A 1 -9.54 -7.64 -21.72
N PRO A 2 -9.07 -6.40 -21.92
CA PRO A 2 -7.80 -5.97 -21.32
C PRO A 2 -7.94 -6.04 -19.80
N ALA A 3 -6.97 -6.63 -19.11
CA ALA A 3 -6.95 -6.65 -17.65
C ALA A 3 -6.69 -5.22 -17.16
N THR A 4 -7.58 -4.71 -16.31
CA THR A 4 -7.39 -3.40 -15.68
C THR A 4 -6.32 -3.52 -14.58
N PRO A 5 -5.26 -2.70 -14.59
CA PRO A 5 -4.25 -2.74 -13.54
C PRO A 5 -4.89 -2.29 -12.22
N LEU A 6 -4.58 -3.01 -11.14
CA LEU A 6 -5.04 -2.67 -9.79
C LEU A 6 -4.54 -1.28 -9.34
N LEU A 7 -3.33 -0.92 -9.74
CA LEU A 7 -2.69 0.33 -9.38
C LEU A 7 -2.77 1.30 -10.56
N ALA A 8 -3.10 2.56 -10.24
CA ALA A 8 -3.01 3.65 -11.21
C ALA A 8 -1.57 3.86 -11.67
N GLU A 9 -1.40 4.20 -12.94
CA GLU A 9 -0.11 4.54 -13.53
C GLU A 9 0.55 5.68 -12.73
N TYR A 10 1.86 5.59 -12.55
CA TYR A 10 2.59 6.61 -11.79
C TYR A 10 2.57 7.94 -12.54
N PRO A 11 2.19 9.06 -11.90
CA PRO A 11 2.21 10.37 -12.54
C PRO A 11 3.64 10.72 -12.96
N ALA A 12 3.85 10.99 -14.24
CA ALA A 12 5.16 11.29 -14.82
C ALA A 12 5.50 12.80 -14.77
N ASP A 13 4.53 13.61 -14.38
CA ASP A 13 4.56 15.08 -14.38
C ASP A 13 4.85 15.69 -13.01
N ILE A 14 4.75 14.90 -11.94
CA ILE A 14 5.09 15.37 -10.58
C ILE A 14 6.60 15.55 -10.42
N VAL A 15 6.96 16.63 -9.73
CA VAL A 15 8.35 17.04 -9.48
C VAL A 15 8.60 17.39 -8.03
N ASP A 16 7.55 17.64 -7.26
CA ASP A 16 7.67 17.92 -5.83
C ASP A 16 7.76 16.64 -5.00
N GLY A 17 8.64 16.66 -3.99
CA GLY A 17 8.85 15.51 -3.11
C GLY A 17 7.57 15.09 -2.37
N SER A 18 6.71 16.03 -1.97
CA SER A 18 5.45 15.72 -1.29
C SER A 18 4.43 15.08 -2.24
N GLU A 19 4.39 15.49 -3.51
CA GLU A 19 3.54 14.85 -4.53
C GLU A 19 3.97 13.39 -4.77
N HIS A 20 5.27 13.12 -4.80
CA HIS A 20 5.79 11.76 -4.90
C HIS A 20 5.40 10.90 -3.67
N LEU A 21 5.46 11.47 -2.46
CA LEU A 21 5.08 10.78 -1.22
C LEU A 21 3.59 10.44 -1.20
N VAL A 22 2.71 11.36 -1.60
CA VAL A 22 1.26 11.12 -1.71
C VAL A 22 0.98 10.02 -2.74
N ALA A 23 1.56 10.13 -3.94
CA ALA A 23 1.39 9.15 -5.00
C ALA A 23 1.85 7.74 -4.56
N LEU A 24 2.94 7.64 -3.80
CA LEU A 24 3.39 6.36 -3.25
C LEU A 24 2.45 5.87 -2.15
N ALA A 25 2.06 6.72 -1.19
CA ALA A 25 1.18 6.33 -0.09
C ALA A 25 -0.15 5.73 -0.60
N GLU A 26 -0.79 6.37 -1.57
CA GLU A 26 -2.04 5.87 -2.18
C GLU A 26 -1.86 4.47 -2.79
N ARG A 27 -0.76 4.24 -3.51
CA ARG A 27 -0.47 2.94 -4.16
C ARG A 27 -0.16 1.86 -3.14
N TYR A 28 0.58 2.19 -2.09
CA TYR A 28 0.87 1.26 -1.00
C TYR A 28 -0.40 0.89 -0.23
N ALA A 29 -1.31 1.84 0.01
CA ALA A 29 -2.59 1.59 0.66
C ALA A 29 -3.48 0.64 -0.17
N LEU A 30 -3.59 0.85 -1.48
CA LEU A 30 -4.33 -0.03 -2.38
C LEU A 30 -3.72 -1.44 -2.42
N TYR A 31 -2.39 -1.53 -2.49
CA TYR A 31 -1.70 -2.81 -2.51
C TYR A 31 -1.86 -3.57 -1.18
N ALA A 32 -1.75 -2.89 -0.04
CA ALA A 32 -1.99 -3.47 1.27
C ALA A 32 -3.43 -4.01 1.41
N ALA A 33 -4.43 -3.26 0.94
CA ALA A 33 -5.82 -3.71 0.93
C ALA A 33 -6.01 -4.97 0.06
N HIS A 34 -5.37 -5.01 -1.10
CA HIS A 34 -5.39 -6.19 -1.97
C HIS A 34 -4.72 -7.40 -1.32
N LEU A 35 -3.58 -7.23 -0.64
CA LEU A 35 -2.93 -8.31 0.10
C LEU A 35 -3.83 -8.88 1.21
N ARG A 36 -4.55 -8.02 1.96
CA ARG A 36 -5.52 -8.49 2.97
C ARG A 36 -6.62 -9.35 2.34
N SER A 37 -7.18 -8.92 1.21
CA SER A 37 -8.16 -9.73 0.47
C SER A 37 -7.56 -11.04 -0.06
N ALA A 38 -6.28 -11.04 -0.44
CA ALA A 38 -5.60 -12.24 -0.92
C ALA A 38 -5.35 -13.25 0.22
N ILE A 39 -4.99 -12.79 1.41
CA ILE A 39 -4.85 -13.62 2.63
C ILE A 39 -6.17 -14.32 2.95
N ASP A 40 -7.28 -13.58 2.93
CA ASP A 40 -8.62 -14.16 3.17
C ASP A 40 -8.97 -15.21 2.11
N SER A 41 -8.66 -14.92 0.84
CA SER A 41 -8.91 -15.82 -0.28
C SER A 41 -8.11 -17.13 -0.18
N THR A 42 -6.81 -17.07 0.14
CA THR A 42 -5.96 -18.26 0.28
C THR A 42 -6.31 -19.05 1.53
N GLY A 43 -6.66 -18.36 2.63
CA GLY A 43 -7.18 -19.00 3.84
C GLY A 43 -8.47 -19.80 3.58
N ASN A 44 -9.42 -19.22 2.83
CA ASN A 44 -10.66 -19.90 2.45
C ASN A 44 -10.44 -21.12 1.53
N GLN A 45 -9.33 -21.13 0.77
CA GLN A 45 -8.95 -22.24 -0.10
C GLN A 45 -8.12 -23.31 0.63
N GLY A 46 -7.77 -23.09 1.91
CA GLY A 46 -6.94 -24.00 2.69
C GLY A 46 -5.45 -23.94 2.35
N ASP A 47 -5.02 -22.93 1.59
CA ASP A 47 -3.62 -22.70 1.24
C ASP A 47 -2.94 -21.81 2.30
N ALA A 48 -2.56 -22.46 3.40
CA ALA A 48 -1.98 -21.79 4.57
C ALA A 48 -0.59 -21.19 4.27
N ASP A 49 0.22 -21.86 3.44
CA ASP A 49 1.59 -21.41 3.14
C ASP A 49 1.58 -20.13 2.30
N THR A 50 0.68 -20.03 1.31
CA THR A 50 0.51 -18.80 0.53
C THR A 50 -0.09 -17.68 1.37
N ALA A 51 -1.04 -18.00 2.27
CA ALA A 51 -1.61 -17.02 3.21
C ALA A 51 -0.54 -16.42 4.15
N ASP A 52 0.38 -17.25 4.65
CA ASP A 52 1.51 -16.81 5.49
C ASP A 52 2.45 -15.89 4.71
N LEU A 53 2.81 -16.27 3.47
CA LEU A 53 3.63 -15.42 2.60
C LEU A 53 2.99 -14.04 2.36
N TYR A 54 1.69 -14.00 2.06
CA TYR A 54 0.98 -12.73 1.89
C TYR A 54 0.89 -11.92 3.18
N THR A 55 0.79 -12.59 4.34
CA THR A 55 0.79 -11.93 5.64
C THR A 55 2.11 -11.21 5.90
N GLU A 56 3.25 -11.88 5.65
CA GLU A 56 4.58 -11.28 5.79
C GLU A 56 4.78 -10.09 4.85
N ILE A 57 4.37 -10.23 3.58
CA ILE A 57 4.43 -9.12 2.63
C ILE A 57 3.55 -7.94 3.10
N SER A 58 2.34 -8.21 3.61
CA SER A 58 1.43 -7.16 4.08
C SER A 58 2.04 -6.33 5.22
N ARG A 59 2.77 -6.99 6.13
CA ARG A 59 3.45 -6.32 7.26
C ARG A 59 4.55 -5.38 6.79
N ASP A 60 5.36 -5.79 5.81
CA ASP A 60 6.41 -4.92 5.25
C ASP A 60 5.80 -3.73 4.49
N ILE A 61 4.74 -3.95 3.73
CA ILE A 61 4.03 -2.89 3.01
C ILE A 61 3.36 -1.91 3.97
N ASP A 62 2.71 -2.37 5.03
CA ASP A 62 2.10 -1.51 6.04
C ASP A 62 3.16 -0.65 6.76
N LYS A 63 4.34 -1.23 7.04
CA LYS A 63 5.46 -0.46 7.62
C LYS A 63 5.96 0.63 6.68
N ARG A 64 6.09 0.34 5.38
CA ARG A 64 6.49 1.33 4.38
C ARG A 64 5.44 2.42 4.21
N LEU A 65 4.16 2.05 4.21
CA LEU A 65 3.06 2.99 4.18
C LEU A 65 3.11 3.94 5.39
N TRP A 66 3.29 3.39 6.59
CA TRP A 66 3.45 4.19 7.80
C TRP A 66 4.62 5.19 7.68
N PHE A 67 5.77 4.77 7.15
CA PHE A 67 6.87 5.72 6.92
C PHE A 67 6.48 6.84 5.96
N LEU A 68 5.79 6.54 4.87
CA LEU A 68 5.36 7.56 3.90
C LEU A 68 4.38 8.54 4.56
N GLU A 69 3.37 8.04 5.28
CA GLU A 69 2.39 8.85 5.99
C GLU A 69 3.05 9.71 7.08
N ALA A 70 4.03 9.18 7.80
CA ALA A 70 4.76 9.93 8.82
C ALA A 70 5.55 11.12 8.24
N HIS A 71 6.02 11.04 6.99
CA HIS A 71 6.67 12.17 6.31
C HIS A 71 5.66 13.18 5.73
N LEU A 72 4.39 12.79 5.59
CA LEU A 72 3.31 13.67 5.15
C LEU A 72 2.66 14.43 6.31
N ILE A 73 2.72 13.90 7.54
CA ILE A 73 2.27 14.59 8.74
C ILE A 73 3.16 15.82 8.97
N LYS A 74 2.60 17.01 8.74
CA LYS A 74 3.27 18.27 9.09
C LYS A 74 3.32 18.41 10.61
N SER A 75 4.44 18.91 11.12
CA SER A 75 4.64 19.14 12.56
C SER A 75 3.60 20.08 13.20
N GLU A 76 2.92 20.91 12.40
CA GLU A 76 1.86 21.82 12.86
C GLU A 76 0.56 21.09 13.23
N ASP A 77 0.28 19.91 12.68
CA ASP A 77 -0.95 19.15 12.96
C ASP A 77 -0.86 18.29 14.24
N VAL A 78 0.33 18.21 14.85
CA VAL A 78 0.61 17.37 16.04
C VAL A 78 0.47 18.16 17.35
N ILE A 79 0.35 19.49 17.28
CA ILE A 79 0.17 20.39 18.44
C ILE A 79 -1.12 21.22 18.30
N GLY A 80 -2.26 20.54 18.47
CA GLY A 80 -3.57 21.12 18.72
C GLY A 80 -4.19 20.52 19.97
#